data_AF-A0A946VUR8-F1
#
_entry.id   AF-A0A946VUR8-F1
#
_cell.length_a   1.000
_cell.length_b   1.000
_cell.length_c   1.000
_cell.angle_alpha   90.00
_cell.angle_beta   90.00
_cell.angle_gamma   90.00
#
_symmetry.space_group_name_H-M   'P 1'
#
loop_
_entity.id
_entity.type
_entity.pdbx_description
1 polymer ?
#
loop_
_entity_poly.entity_id
_entity_poly.type
_entity_poly.pdbx_seq_one_letter_code
_entity_poly.pdbx_strand_id
1 'polypeptide(L)'
;MYETNVVIFVGVIAGVVGLLLGAGLHRGVGSSAAKMRNLKKELQRAEEQNRDYQQNVADHFSETASLLNGLTRQYKNIHDHLATGADQLCRDNAGQSLLAGAAIELKIEERRADSTDETEQSQLQPPLDYAPKPGQAKTGTLSEEYGLEKVKLHEQSPAEPADTLAANATEAKGPPNLSTA
;
A
#
# COMPACT_ATOMS: atom_id res chain seq x y z
N MET A 1 74.29 10.34 -32.82
CA MET A 1 73.71 11.69 -32.66
C MET A 1 72.33 11.63 -33.27
N TYR A 2 71.26 11.77 -32.48
CA TYR A 2 69.91 11.83 -33.05
C TYR A 2 69.73 13.20 -33.71
N GLU A 3 69.21 13.23 -34.93
CA GLU A 3 68.91 14.47 -35.64
C GLU A 3 67.83 15.26 -34.89
N THR A 4 68.08 16.54 -34.60
CA THR A 4 67.16 17.44 -33.87
C THR A 4 65.75 17.43 -34.48
N ASN A 5 65.67 17.29 -35.80
CA ASN A 5 64.41 17.20 -36.53
C ASN A 5 63.58 15.97 -36.11
N VAL A 6 64.22 14.82 -35.90
CA VAL A 6 63.54 13.58 -35.49
C VAL A 6 62.92 13.73 -34.11
N VAL A 7 63.62 14.39 -33.18
CA VAL A 7 63.12 14.65 -31.82
C VAL A 7 61.89 15.56 -31.84
N ILE A 8 61.90 16.59 -32.69
CA ILE A 8 60.76 17.51 -32.85
C ILE A 8 59.55 16.78 -33.44
N PHE A 9 59.74 15.97 -34.48
CA PHE A 9 58.64 15.21 -35.10
C PHE A 9 57.98 14.24 -34.10
N VAL A 10 58.77 13.50 -33.33
CA VAL A 10 58.24 12.57 -32.32
C VAL A 10 57.48 13.33 -31.23
N GLY A 11 57.98 14.48 -30.78
CA GLY A 11 57.29 15.33 -29.80
C GLY A 11 55.94 15.85 -30.29
N VAL A 12 55.87 16.30 -31.54
CA VAL A 12 54.60 16.76 -32.15
C VAL A 12 53.61 15.61 -32.28
N ILE A 13 54.05 14.45 -32.77
CA ILE A 13 53.17 13.27 -32.91
C ILE A 13 52.65 12.83 -31.53
N ALA A 14 53.53 12.72 -30.53
CA ALA A 14 53.15 12.38 -29.17
C ALA A 14 52.18 13.40 -28.56
N GLY A 15 52.40 14.70 -28.82
CA GLY A 15 51.51 15.78 -28.37
C GLY A 15 50.13 15.71 -29.01
N VAL A 16 50.06 15.47 -30.32
CA VAL A 16 48.78 15.30 -31.03
C VAL A 16 48.03 14.07 -30.52
N VAL A 17 48.72 12.94 -30.37
CA VAL A 17 48.13 11.71 -29.82
C VAL A 17 47.64 11.95 -28.39
N GLY A 18 48.46 12.56 -27.53
CA GLY A 18 48.08 12.90 -26.16
C GLY A 18 46.88 13.84 -26.09
N LEU A 19 46.77 14.83 -26.99
CA LEU A 19 45.66 15.76 -27.06
C LEU A 19 44.37 15.09 -27.53
N LEU A 20 44.45 14.18 -28.51
CA LEU A 20 43.30 13.40 -28.97
C LEU A 20 42.78 12.46 -27.87
N LEU A 21 43.66 11.74 -27.19
CA LEU A 21 43.27 10.89 -26.05
C LEU A 21 42.73 11.72 -24.87
N GLY A 22 43.41 12.83 -24.54
CA GLY A 22 43.00 13.72 -23.45
C GLY A 22 41.64 14.35 -23.69
N ALA A 23 41.35 14.80 -24.92
CA ALA A 23 40.06 15.37 -25.29
C ALA A 23 38.92 14.33 -25.20
N GLY A 24 39.19 13.08 -25.59
CA GLY A 24 38.23 11.97 -25.48
C GLY A 24 37.82 11.70 -24.03
N LEU A 25 38.80 11.62 -23.12
CA LEU A 25 38.55 11.38 -21.69
C LEU A 25 37.87 12.58 -21.01
N HIS A 26 38.30 13.81 -21.34
CA HIS A 26 37.73 15.03 -20.77
C HIS A 26 36.23 15.18 -21.07
N ARG A 27 35.80 14.78 -22.27
CA ARG A 27 34.37 14.79 -22.66
C ARG A 27 33.52 13.83 -21.80
N GLY A 28 34.07 12.67 -21.44
CA GLY A 28 33.38 11.66 -20.63
C GLY A 28 33.21 12.08 -19.16
N VAL A 29 34.24 12.69 -18.57
CA VAL A 29 34.22 13.13 -17.16
C VAL A 29 33.17 14.21 -16.88
N GLY A 30 32.97 15.15 -17.82
CA GLY A 30 31.95 16.20 -17.68
C GLY A 30 30.51 15.66 -17.60
N SER A 31 30.22 14.55 -18.31
CA SER A 31 28.92 13.88 -18.26
C SER A 31 28.69 13.16 -16.92
N SER A 32 29.72 12.49 -16.39
CA SER A 32 29.65 11.79 -15.10
C SER A 32 29.36 12.73 -13.93
N ALA A 33 29.96 13.92 -13.92
CA ALA A 33 29.65 14.94 -12.91
C ALA A 33 28.18 15.40 -12.98
N ALA A 34 27.60 15.52 -14.17
CA ALA A 34 26.18 15.85 -14.33
C ALA A 34 25.26 14.73 -13.82
N LYS A 35 25.57 13.47 -14.13
CA LYS A 35 24.83 12.30 -13.62
C LYS A 35 24.86 12.22 -12.09
N MET A 36 26.03 12.42 -11.48
CA MET A 36 26.18 12.42 -10.03
C MET A 36 25.37 13.53 -9.34
N ARG A 37 25.34 14.73 -9.94
CA ARG A 37 24.48 15.84 -9.44
C ARG A 37 22.99 15.50 -9.54
N ASN A 38 22.56 14.88 -10.63
CA ASN A 38 21.16 14.49 -10.80
C ASN A 38 20.76 13.42 -9.78
N LEU A 39 21.60 12.41 -9.59
CA LEU A 39 21.34 11.34 -8.62
C LEU A 39 21.30 11.88 -7.18
N LYS A 40 22.21 12.79 -6.82
CA LYS A 40 22.18 13.48 -5.52
C LYS A 40 20.89 14.30 -5.33
N LYS A 41 20.41 14.98 -6.38
CA LYS A 41 19.13 15.72 -6.34
C LYS A 41 17.93 14.79 -6.19
N GLU A 42 17.95 13.64 -6.83
CA GLU A 42 16.87 12.65 -6.73
C GLU A 42 16.79 12.05 -5.33
N LEU A 43 17.95 11.68 -4.77
CA LEU A 43 18.05 11.23 -3.38
C LEU A 43 17.53 12.30 -2.42
N GLN A 44 17.98 13.55 -2.57
CA GLN A 44 17.53 14.65 -1.74
C GLN A 44 16.02 14.89 -1.85
N ARG A 45 15.44 14.79 -3.05
CA ARG A 45 13.99 14.90 -3.23
C ARG A 45 13.24 13.75 -2.56
N ALA A 46 13.73 12.53 -2.65
CA ALA A 46 13.10 11.38 -2.02
C ALA A 46 13.13 11.49 -0.49
N GLU A 47 14.25 11.94 0.08
CA GLU A 47 14.36 12.23 1.52
C GLU A 47 13.41 13.34 1.95
N GLU A 48 13.31 14.42 1.17
CA GLU A 48 12.40 15.53 1.43
C GLU A 48 10.93 15.07 1.39
N GLN A 49 10.54 14.30 0.39
CA GLN A 49 9.20 13.71 0.28
C GLN A 49 8.87 12.79 1.46
N ASN A 50 9.82 11.96 1.90
CA ASN A 50 9.61 11.07 3.03
C ASN A 50 9.45 11.86 4.34
N ARG A 51 10.26 12.90 4.54
CA ARG A 51 10.15 13.79 5.69
C ARG A 51 8.81 14.53 5.70
N ASP A 52 8.37 15.04 4.56
CA ASP A 52 7.10 15.74 4.43
C ASP A 52 5.91 14.79 4.67
N TYR A 53 5.98 13.56 4.18
CA TYR A 53 4.99 12.52 4.48
C TYR A 53 4.93 12.20 5.98
N GLN A 54 6.08 11.98 6.63
CA GLN A 54 6.14 11.72 8.07
C GLN A 54 5.55 12.87 8.88
N GLN A 55 5.81 14.11 8.48
CA GLN A 55 5.22 15.29 9.11
C GLN A 55 3.70 15.33 8.92
N ASN A 56 3.20 15.10 7.71
CA ASN A 56 1.77 15.09 7.43
C ASN A 56 1.03 14.02 8.26
N VAL A 57 1.62 12.84 8.38
CA VAL A 57 1.09 11.75 9.21
C VAL A 57 1.07 12.15 10.69
N ALA A 58 2.14 12.76 11.19
CA ALA A 58 2.21 13.24 12.57
C ALA A 58 1.14 14.30 12.86
N ASP A 59 0.94 15.24 11.93
CA ASP A 59 -0.09 16.28 12.04
C ASP A 59 -1.50 15.65 12.05
N HIS A 60 -1.78 14.68 11.17
CA HIS A 60 -3.07 13.99 11.11
C HIS A 60 -3.37 13.20 12.39
N PHE A 61 -2.38 12.50 12.96
CA PHE A 61 -2.57 11.79 14.24
C PHE A 61 -2.72 12.75 15.41
N SER A 62 -2.06 13.91 15.39
CA SER A 62 -2.23 14.95 16.41
C SER A 62 -3.66 15.51 16.38
N GLU A 63 -4.16 15.84 15.19
CA GLU A 63 -5.55 16.31 15.01
C GLU A 63 -6.56 15.24 15.42
N THR A 64 -6.34 13.99 14.99
CA THR A 64 -7.19 12.85 15.34
C THR A 64 -7.21 12.60 16.86
N ALA A 65 -6.07 12.71 17.54
CA ALA A 65 -6.00 12.58 18.99
C ALA A 65 -6.80 13.68 19.71
N SER A 66 -6.78 14.91 19.18
CA SER A 66 -7.61 16.01 19.69
C SER A 66 -9.10 15.73 19.53
N LEU A 67 -9.52 15.31 18.33
CA LEU A 67 -10.91 14.91 18.03
C LEU A 67 -11.38 13.75 18.91
N LEU A 68 -10.56 12.70 19.06
CA LEU A 68 -10.85 11.53 19.89
C LEU A 68 -10.98 11.90 21.38
N ASN A 69 -10.14 12.82 21.86
CA ASN A 69 -10.27 13.36 23.21
C ASN A 69 -11.59 14.14 23.39
N GLY A 70 -12.00 14.92 22.38
CA GLY A 70 -13.30 15.58 22.35
C GLY A 70 -14.46 14.58 22.43
N LEU A 71 -14.40 13.53 21.61
CA LEU A 71 -15.38 12.44 21.61
C LEU A 71 -15.43 11.72 22.96
N THR A 72 -14.27 11.43 23.58
CA THR A 72 -14.18 10.77 24.89
C THR A 72 -14.87 11.59 25.97
N ARG A 73 -14.74 12.92 25.94
CA ARG A 73 -15.47 13.81 26.87
C ARG A 73 -16.97 13.76 26.62
N GLN A 74 -17.40 13.77 25.36
CA GLN A 74 -18.83 13.66 25.03
C GLN A 74 -19.40 12.31 25.47
N TYR A 75 -18.68 11.21 25.25
CA TYR A 75 -19.06 9.89 25.72
C TYR A 75 -19.20 9.85 27.25
N LYS A 76 -18.23 10.41 27.99
CA LYS A 76 -18.33 10.54 29.46
C LYS A 76 -19.56 11.34 29.88
N ASN A 77 -19.82 12.46 29.23
CA ASN A 77 -20.98 13.30 29.55
C ASN A 77 -22.31 12.56 29.33
N ILE A 78 -22.42 11.78 28.26
CA ILE A 78 -23.59 10.92 28.01
C ILE A 78 -23.72 9.88 29.12
N HIS A 79 -22.62 9.24 29.52
CA HIS A 79 -22.63 8.26 30.60
C HIS A 79 -23.06 8.88 31.94
N ASP A 80 -22.53 10.07 32.28
CA ASP A 80 -22.92 10.80 33.49
C ASP A 80 -24.40 11.21 33.45
N HIS A 81 -24.90 11.61 32.28
CA HIS A 81 -26.30 11.96 32.08
C HIS A 81 -27.22 10.75 32.23
N LEU A 82 -26.82 9.59 31.69
CA LEU A 82 -27.55 8.32 31.85
C LEU A 82 -27.57 7.88 33.32
N ALA A 83 -26.45 7.95 34.03
CA ALA A 83 -26.37 7.60 35.44
C ALA A 83 -27.25 8.52 36.30
N THR A 84 -27.20 9.83 36.04
CA THR A 84 -28.03 10.83 36.74
C THR A 84 -29.51 10.63 36.42
N GLY A 85 -29.86 10.37 35.15
CA GLY A 85 -31.22 10.08 34.73
C GLY A 85 -31.76 8.81 35.38
N ALA A 86 -30.95 7.75 35.46
CA ALA A 86 -31.32 6.52 36.14
C ALA A 86 -31.60 6.76 37.65
N ASP A 87 -30.74 7.50 38.35
CA ASP A 87 -30.97 7.83 39.77
C ASP A 87 -32.26 8.64 39.98
N GLN A 88 -32.50 9.65 39.13
CA GLN A 88 -33.71 10.47 39.20
C GLN A 88 -34.98 9.64 38.93
N LEU A 89 -34.97 8.80 37.88
CA LEU A 89 -36.11 7.96 37.54
C LEU A 89 -36.36 6.89 38.60
N CYS A 90 -35.32 6.30 39.18
CA CYS A 90 -35.45 5.32 40.27
C CYS A 90 -35.94 5.95 41.58
N ARG A 91 -35.65 7.23 41.85
CA ARG A 91 -36.16 7.96 43.02
C ARG A 91 -37.60 8.43 42.85
N ASP A 92 -38.07 8.60 41.62
CA ASP A 92 -39.48 8.92 41.37
C ASP A 92 -40.39 7.76 41.79
N ASN A 93 -41.60 8.05 42.29
CA ASN A 93 -42.51 7.03 42.85
C ASN A 93 -42.85 5.93 41.83
N ALA A 94 -42.82 6.26 40.53
CA ALA A 94 -43.00 5.31 39.44
C ALA A 94 -41.82 4.34 39.27
N GLY A 95 -40.57 4.80 39.43
CA GLY A 95 -39.38 3.94 39.34
C GLY A 95 -39.18 3.07 40.58
N GLN A 96 -39.54 3.55 41.77
CA GLN A 96 -39.55 2.72 42.98
C GLN A 96 -40.55 1.56 42.88
N SER A 97 -41.71 1.78 42.24
CA SER A 97 -42.72 0.74 41.99
C SER A 97 -42.21 -0.34 41.01
N LEU A 98 -41.51 0.04 39.94
CA LEU A 98 -40.88 -0.90 39.01
C LEU A 98 -39.73 -1.69 39.66
N LEU A 99 -38.89 -1.02 40.46
CA LEU A 99 -37.79 -1.68 41.17
C LEU A 99 -38.30 -2.64 42.24
N ALA A 100 -39.35 -2.27 42.98
CA ALA A 100 -40.00 -3.13 43.95
C ALA A 100 -40.69 -4.35 43.29
N GLY A 101 -41.30 -4.17 42.11
CA GLY A 101 -41.86 -5.26 41.31
C GLY A 101 -40.78 -6.23 40.80
N ALA A 102 -39.69 -5.71 40.24
CA ALA A 102 -38.59 -6.51 39.71
C ALA A 102 -37.78 -7.24 40.81
N ALA A 103 -37.60 -6.63 41.97
CA ALA A 103 -36.93 -7.26 43.12
C ALA A 103 -37.73 -8.40 43.74
N ILE A 104 -39.07 -8.42 43.57
CA ILE A 104 -39.94 -9.52 44.00
C ILE A 104 -39.85 -10.69 43.01
N GLU A 105 -39.66 -10.43 41.71
CA GLU A 105 -39.55 -11.47 40.68
C GLU A 105 -38.18 -12.18 40.70
N LEU A 106 -37.08 -11.46 40.95
CA LEU A 106 -35.73 -12.06 41.04
C LEU A 106 -35.55 -13.02 42.24
N LYS A 107 -36.46 -12.99 43.23
CA LYS A 107 -36.43 -13.91 44.38
C LYS A 107 -37.12 -15.25 44.12
N ILE A 108 -37.70 -15.46 42.93
CA ILE A 108 -38.45 -16.68 42.57
C ILE A 108 -37.62 -17.64 41.68
N GLU A 109 -36.52 -17.17 41.07
CA GLU A 109 -35.72 -17.97 40.13
C GLU A 109 -34.53 -18.75 40.77
N GLU A 110 -34.47 -18.95 42.09
CA GLU A 110 -33.50 -19.91 42.71
C GLU A 110 -34.12 -21.30 42.92
N ARG A 111 -35.23 -21.60 42.22
CA ARG A 111 -35.90 -22.91 42.35
C ARG A 111 -36.40 -23.48 41.02
N ARG A 112 -35.62 -23.37 39.95
CA ARG A 112 -35.68 -24.28 38.80
C ARG A 112 -34.55 -24.01 37.80
N ALA A 113 -33.43 -24.69 37.97
CA ALA A 113 -32.47 -24.90 36.89
C ALA A 113 -32.05 -26.38 36.89
N ASP A 114 -33.04 -27.24 36.64
CA ASP A 114 -32.84 -28.57 36.10
C ASP A 114 -33.62 -28.59 34.78
N SER A 115 -32.99 -28.09 33.71
CA SER A 115 -33.20 -28.47 32.29
C SER A 115 -32.41 -27.52 31.39
N THR A 116 -31.39 -28.09 30.74
CA THR A 116 -31.00 -27.88 29.34
C THR A 116 -31.15 -26.48 28.75
N ASP A 117 -30.03 -25.77 28.56
CA ASP A 117 -29.82 -24.99 27.34
C ASP A 117 -28.33 -24.90 27.02
N GLU A 118 -27.88 -25.79 26.13
CA GLU A 118 -26.67 -25.63 25.34
C GLU A 118 -26.99 -24.68 24.20
N THR A 119 -26.80 -23.39 24.40
CA THR A 119 -26.62 -22.41 23.32
C THR A 119 -26.09 -21.14 23.96
N GLU A 120 -25.25 -20.37 23.25
CA GLU A 120 -24.56 -19.14 23.71
C GLU A 120 -23.08 -19.28 24.16
N GLN A 121 -22.37 -20.33 23.71
CA GLN A 121 -20.89 -20.29 23.60
C GLN A 121 -20.39 -19.87 22.21
N SER A 122 -21.29 -19.46 21.32
CA SER A 122 -20.94 -19.03 19.98
C SER A 122 -20.50 -17.57 19.98
N GLN A 123 -19.22 -17.37 19.66
CA GLN A 123 -18.61 -16.15 19.05
C GLN A 123 -17.79 -15.24 19.97
N LEU A 124 -16.87 -15.82 20.74
CA LEU A 124 -15.56 -15.17 20.97
C LEU A 124 -14.53 -15.85 20.07
N GLN A 125 -14.59 -15.58 18.76
CA GLN A 125 -13.53 -16.02 17.87
C GLN A 125 -12.33 -15.06 17.98
N PRO A 126 -11.09 -15.58 18.07
CA PRO A 126 -9.89 -14.76 17.97
C PRO A 126 -9.91 -13.92 16.68
N PRO A 127 -9.19 -12.78 16.65
CA PRO A 127 -9.11 -11.94 15.47
C PRO A 127 -8.79 -12.78 14.24
N LEU A 128 -9.62 -12.66 13.22
CA LEU A 128 -9.44 -13.38 11.97
C LEU A 128 -8.10 -12.94 11.35
N ASP A 129 -7.20 -13.89 11.11
CA ASP A 129 -5.94 -13.62 10.42
C ASP A 129 -6.25 -13.27 8.96
N TYR A 130 -6.09 -12.00 8.60
CA TYR A 130 -6.39 -11.46 7.26
C TYR A 130 -5.38 -11.90 6.19
N ALA A 131 -4.44 -12.77 6.54
CA ALA A 131 -3.54 -13.39 5.57
C ALA A 131 -4.29 -14.41 4.69
N PRO A 132 -4.10 -14.39 3.35
CA PRO A 132 -4.67 -15.41 2.48
C PRO A 132 -4.12 -16.79 2.85
N LYS A 133 -5.02 -17.74 3.15
CA LYS A 133 -4.68 -19.09 3.63
C LYS A 133 -4.20 -20.00 2.49
N PRO A 134 -3.15 -20.80 2.70
CA PRO A 134 -2.60 -21.69 1.68
C PRO A 134 -3.55 -22.88 1.47
N GLY A 135 -3.88 -23.16 0.21
CA GLY A 135 -4.73 -24.30 -0.16
C GLY A 135 -5.20 -24.30 -1.61
N GLN A 136 -5.27 -23.15 -2.28
CA GLN A 136 -5.51 -23.08 -3.73
C GLN A 136 -4.72 -21.91 -4.33
N ALA A 137 -3.51 -22.22 -4.83
CA ALA A 137 -2.82 -21.57 -5.94
C ALA A 137 -2.80 -20.02 -6.01
N LYS A 138 -2.86 -19.31 -4.88
CA LYS A 138 -2.71 -17.84 -4.83
C LYS A 138 -1.55 -17.49 -3.92
N THR A 139 -0.59 -16.80 -4.52
CA THR A 139 0.67 -16.40 -3.93
C THR A 139 0.41 -15.28 -2.93
N GLY A 140 1.20 -15.20 -1.86
CA GLY A 140 0.96 -14.25 -0.76
C GLY A 140 0.93 -12.79 -1.23
N THR A 141 0.35 -11.90 -0.43
CA THR A 141 0.24 -10.46 -0.73
C THR A 141 1.57 -9.74 -0.95
N LEU A 142 2.69 -10.35 -0.56
CA LEU A 142 4.05 -9.85 -0.80
C LEU A 142 4.77 -10.53 -1.96
N SER A 143 4.09 -11.40 -2.72
CA SER A 143 4.67 -12.00 -3.91
C SER A 143 4.66 -11.00 -5.07
N GLU A 144 5.74 -10.95 -5.85
CA GLU A 144 5.88 -10.05 -7.00
C GLU A 144 4.85 -10.32 -8.11
N GLU A 145 4.19 -11.47 -8.06
CA GLU A 145 3.14 -11.91 -8.98
C GLU A 145 1.71 -11.62 -8.47
N TYR A 146 1.58 -10.99 -7.29
CA TYR A 146 0.28 -10.64 -6.72
C TYR A 146 -0.41 -9.58 -7.60
N GLY A 147 -1.51 -9.96 -8.24
CA GLY A 147 -2.24 -9.10 -9.18
C GLY A 147 -1.76 -9.17 -10.63
N LEU A 148 -0.82 -10.06 -10.97
CA LEU A 148 -0.35 -10.26 -12.34
C LEU A 148 -0.89 -11.59 -12.90
N GLU A 149 -1.71 -11.51 -13.95
CA GLU A 149 -2.18 -12.69 -14.67
C GLU A 149 -1.04 -13.23 -15.56
N LYS A 150 -0.66 -14.50 -15.35
CA LYS A 150 0.43 -15.15 -16.11
C LYS A 150 -0.01 -15.37 -17.56
N VAL A 151 0.18 -14.38 -18.41
CA VAL A 151 0.05 -14.55 -19.86
C VAL A 151 1.19 -15.48 -20.31
N LYS A 152 0.82 -16.67 -20.79
CA LYS A 152 1.76 -17.62 -21.41
C LYS A 152 2.27 -17.06 -22.74
N LEU A 153 3.21 -16.12 -22.70
CA LEU A 153 4.09 -15.86 -23.82
C LEU A 153 5.24 -16.86 -23.70
N HIS A 154 5.27 -17.83 -24.61
CA HIS A 154 6.44 -18.41 -25.29
C HIS A 154 6.10 -19.82 -25.77
N GLU A 155 5.64 -19.91 -27.03
CA GLU A 155 5.95 -21.07 -27.85
C GLU A 155 6.10 -20.63 -29.31
N GLN A 156 7.19 -19.91 -29.60
CA GLN A 156 7.79 -19.92 -30.94
C GLN A 156 9.23 -19.41 -30.86
N SER A 157 10.17 -20.36 -30.76
CA SER A 157 11.57 -20.18 -31.14
C SER A 157 11.73 -20.70 -32.59
N PRO A 158 12.59 -20.10 -33.44
CA PRO A 158 12.53 -20.27 -34.89
C PRO A 158 13.50 -21.35 -35.40
N ALA A 159 13.04 -22.22 -36.31
CA ALA A 159 13.85 -22.95 -37.29
C ALA A 159 12.96 -23.62 -38.37
N GLU A 160 12.91 -22.99 -39.56
CA GLU A 160 13.02 -23.53 -40.95
C GLU A 160 12.41 -24.89 -41.40
N PRO A 161 12.21 -25.13 -42.71
CA PRO A 161 11.22 -24.58 -43.66
C PRO A 161 10.34 -25.68 -44.31
N ALA A 162 9.24 -25.32 -44.98
CA ALA A 162 8.73 -25.92 -46.25
C ALA A 162 7.23 -25.68 -46.49
N ASP A 163 6.95 -25.37 -47.75
CA ASP A 163 5.74 -25.61 -48.53
C ASP A 163 4.40 -24.92 -48.22
N THR A 164 4.14 -23.89 -49.04
CA THR A 164 3.03 -23.77 -50.00
C THR A 164 1.62 -24.22 -49.59
N LEU A 165 0.68 -23.26 -49.47
CA LEU A 165 -0.42 -23.01 -50.44
C LEU A 165 -1.63 -22.30 -49.80
N ALA A 166 -1.88 -21.10 -50.34
CA ALA A 166 -3.16 -20.62 -50.87
C ALA A 166 -4.40 -20.40 -49.96
N ALA A 167 -4.88 -19.15 -50.06
CA ALA A 167 -6.28 -18.71 -50.18
C ALA A 167 -7.15 -18.74 -48.90
N ASN A 168 -8.02 -17.79 -48.59
CA ASN A 168 -8.60 -16.65 -49.32
C ASN A 168 -9.21 -15.66 -48.29
N ALA A 169 -9.49 -14.46 -48.78
CA ALA A 169 -10.32 -13.34 -48.32
C ALA A 169 -11.52 -13.68 -47.41
N THR A 170 -12.14 -12.76 -46.66
CA THR A 170 -12.73 -11.48 -47.13
C THR A 170 -13.34 -10.75 -45.91
N GLU A 171 -13.36 -9.41 -45.94
CA GLU A 171 -14.42 -8.49 -45.42
C GLU A 171 -14.92 -8.62 -43.95
N ALA A 172 -15.25 -7.57 -43.18
CA ALA A 172 -15.79 -6.27 -43.53
C ALA A 172 -15.56 -5.23 -42.41
N LYS A 173 -15.70 -3.98 -42.85
CA LYS A 173 -15.58 -2.68 -42.20
C LYS A 173 -16.92 -2.23 -41.59
N GLY A 174 -16.88 -1.59 -40.41
CA GLY A 174 -17.86 -0.53 -40.06
C GLY A 174 -18.63 -0.70 -38.72
N PRO A 175 -18.74 0.36 -37.89
CA PRO A 175 -19.23 0.33 -36.49
C PRO A 175 -20.73 0.76 -36.41
N PRO A 176 -21.42 1.01 -35.24
CA PRO A 176 -21.16 2.19 -34.37
C PRO A 176 -21.55 2.09 -32.86
N ASN A 177 -21.12 3.12 -32.10
CA ASN A 177 -21.81 3.94 -31.07
C ASN A 177 -22.60 3.34 -29.87
N LEU A 178 -22.34 3.78 -28.63
CA LEU A 178 -23.13 4.70 -27.73
C LEU A 178 -22.94 4.13 -26.31
N SER A 179 -22.96 4.81 -25.17
CA SER A 179 -23.25 6.17 -24.72
C SER A 179 -22.80 6.24 -23.26
N THR A 180 -22.29 7.40 -22.87
CA THR A 180 -22.33 8.04 -21.54
C THR A 180 -23.17 7.37 -20.45
N ALA A 181 -22.56 7.20 -19.27
CA ALA A 181 -23.10 7.59 -17.96
C ALA A 181 -21.93 7.98 -17.04
#